data_AF-A0A552AH73-F1
#
_entry.id   AF-A0A552AH73-F1
#
_cell.length_a   1.000
_cell.length_b   1.000
_cell.length_c   1.000
_cell.angle_alpha   90.00
_cell.angle_beta   90.00
_cell.angle_gamma   90.00
#
_symmetry.space_group_name_H-M   'P 1'
#
loop_
_entity.id
_entity.type
_entity.pdbx_description
1 polymer ?
#
loop_
_entity_poly.entity_id
_entity_poly.type
_entity_poly.pdbx_seq_one_letter_code
_entity_poly.pdbx_strand_id
1 'polypeptide(L)'
;MKAQIYINRHVVNANKKATNEKGVIVDNAAIAIRTYLGSVYAKEVEFTKGGKLIQDASNARCSGATIWIEAEFESLLINGLKADRAMFD
;
A
#
# COMPACT_ATOMS: atom_id res chain seq x y z
N MET A 1 -6.85 -11.98 -8.75
CA MET A 1 -5.49 -11.39 -8.69
C MET A 1 -5.07 -11.35 -7.22
N LYS A 2 -3.84 -11.72 -6.86
CA LYS A 2 -3.35 -11.58 -5.47
C LYS A 2 -2.56 -10.28 -5.33
N ALA A 3 -2.86 -9.51 -4.30
CA ALA A 3 -2.13 -8.29 -3.94
C ALA A 3 -1.67 -8.38 -2.49
N GLN A 4 -0.53 -7.75 -2.21
CA GLN A 4 0.08 -7.64 -0.91
C GLN A 4 0.20 -6.16 -0.59
N ILE A 5 -0.51 -5.68 0.43
CA ILE A 5 -0.60 -4.26 0.73
C ILE A 5 0.02 -4.02 2.09
N TYR A 6 1.04 -3.17 2.17
CA TYR A 6 1.67 -2.81 3.44
C TYR A 6 1.77 -1.29 3.58
N ILE A 7 1.72 -0.81 4.82
CA ILE A 7 1.94 0.61 5.12
C ILE A 7 3.42 0.82 5.47
N ASN A 8 4.09 1.68 4.70
CA ASN A 8 5.49 2.01 4.91
C ASN A 8 5.63 3.04 6.04
N ARG A 9 5.91 2.55 7.26
CA ARG A 9 6.08 3.38 8.46
C ARG A 9 7.21 4.42 8.34
N HIS A 10 8.25 4.15 7.56
CA HIS A 10 9.33 5.12 7.35
C HIS A 10 8.85 6.33 6.55
N VAL A 11 8.03 6.11 5.51
CA VAL A 11 7.42 7.19 4.73
C VAL A 11 6.44 7.98 5.59
N VAL A 12 5.62 7.33 6.40
CA VAL A 12 4.71 8.01 7.35
C VAL A 12 5.48 8.89 8.32
N ASN A 13 6.55 8.37 8.92
CA ASN A 13 7.38 9.14 9.86
C ASN A 13 8.09 10.30 9.16
N ALA A 14 8.59 10.10 7.94
CA ALA A 14 9.22 11.15 7.14
C ALA A 14 8.22 12.24 6.76
N ASN A 15 7.01 11.89 6.33
CA ASN A 15 5.91 12.82 6.05
C ASN A 15 5.57 13.67 7.29
N LYS A 16 5.45 13.03 8.46
CA LYS A 16 5.19 13.73 9.73
C LYS A 16 6.31 14.71 10.09
N LYS A 17 7.57 14.26 9.99
CA LYS A 17 8.74 15.10 10.25
C LYS A 17 8.78 16.29 9.30
N ALA A 18 8.63 16.05 8.00
CA ALA A 18 8.65 17.09 6.98
C ALA A 18 7.48 18.08 7.12
N THR A 19 6.31 17.62 7.55
CA THR A 19 5.16 18.49 7.84
C THR A 19 5.48 19.46 8.99
N ASN A 20 6.07 18.95 10.07
CA ASN A 20 6.48 19.78 11.21
C ASN A 20 7.57 20.79 10.82
N GLU A 21 8.55 20.38 9.99
CA GLU A 21 9.66 21.24 9.57
C GLU A 21 9.23 22.33 8.60
N LYS A 22 8.28 22.04 7.70
CA LYS A 22 7.86 22.97 6.64
C LYS A 22 6.64 23.80 7.00
N GLY A 23 5.90 23.44 8.05
CA GLY A 23 4.64 24.10 8.42
C GLY A 23 3.49 23.86 7.44
N VAL A 24 3.66 22.95 6.48
CA VAL A 24 2.66 22.57 5.47
C VAL A 24 2.58 21.04 5.38
N ILE A 25 1.40 20.51 5.09
CA ILE A 25 1.17 19.06 5.03
C ILE A 25 2.00 18.45 3.91
N VAL A 26 2.89 17.51 4.28
CA VAL A 26 3.64 16.68 3.33
C VAL A 26 3.02 15.29 3.31
N ASP A 27 2.46 14.92 2.17
CA ASP A 27 1.64 13.71 2.02
C ASP A 27 2.12 12.86 0.85
N ASN A 28 3.29 12.23 1.00
CA ASN A 28 3.79 11.25 0.05
C ASN A 28 3.08 9.90 0.25
N ALA A 29 2.86 9.16 -0.83
CA ALA A 29 2.23 7.85 -0.82
C ALA A 29 3.00 6.86 0.08
N ALA A 30 2.33 6.37 1.12
CA ALA A 30 2.91 5.45 2.10
C ALA A 30 2.34 4.03 2.01
N ILE A 31 1.25 3.81 1.26
CA ILE A 31 0.70 2.49 1.04
C ILE A 31 1.46 1.87 -0.13
N ALA A 32 2.02 0.70 0.07
CA ALA A 32 2.76 0.00 -0.96
C ALA A 32 2.02 -1.30 -1.29
N ILE A 33 1.69 -1.43 -2.57
CA ILE A 33 0.89 -2.50 -3.13
C ILE A 33 1.81 -3.32 -4.01
N ARG A 34 2.03 -4.58 -3.65
CA ARG A 34 2.79 -5.54 -4.45
C ARG A 34 1.85 -6.54 -5.07
N THR A 35 1.94 -6.67 -6.38
CA THR A 35 1.22 -7.67 -7.15
C THR A 35 2.24 -8.59 -7.83
N TYR A 36 1.77 -9.56 -8.61
CA TYR A 36 2.66 -10.35 -9.47
C TYR A 36 3.28 -9.52 -10.61
N LEU A 37 2.74 -8.33 -10.90
CA LEU A 37 3.23 -7.44 -11.96
C LEU A 37 4.33 -6.49 -11.48
N GLY A 38 4.34 -6.14 -10.18
CA GLY A 38 5.30 -5.18 -9.65
C GLY A 38 4.89 -4.59 -8.32
N SER A 39 5.51 -3.47 -7.95
CA SER A 39 5.20 -2.71 -6.74
C SER A 39 4.78 -1.29 -7.11
N VAL A 40 3.69 -0.82 -6.53
CA VAL A 40 3.19 0.55 -6.71
C VAL A 40 2.90 1.18 -5.36
N TYR A 41 3.14 2.49 -5.24
CA TYR A 41 2.86 3.27 -4.04
C TYR A 41 1.61 4.12 -4.24
N ALA A 42 0.71 4.10 -3.26
CA ALA A 42 -0.59 4.76 -3.32
C ALA A 42 -0.94 5.50 -2.02
N LYS A 43 -1.95 6.36 -2.09
CA LYS A 43 -2.56 7.00 -0.92
C LYS A 43 -3.83 6.28 -0.48
N GLU A 44 -4.51 5.66 -1.44
CA GLU A 44 -5.76 4.95 -1.23
C GLU A 44 -5.77 3.65 -2.04
N VAL A 45 -6.40 2.62 -1.48
CA VAL A 45 -6.63 1.34 -2.14
C VAL A 45 -8.02 0.83 -1.80
N GLU A 46 -8.75 0.39 -2.81
CA GLU A 46 -10.09 -0.19 -2.66
C GLU A 46 -10.13 -1.59 -3.26
N PHE A 47 -10.74 -2.53 -2.52
CA PHE A 47 -11.02 -3.87 -3.01
C PHE A 47 -12.46 -3.93 -3.50
N THR A 48 -12.65 -4.14 -4.80
CA THR A 48 -13.99 -4.13 -5.40
C THR A 48 -14.84 -5.35 -5.03
N LYS A 49 -14.24 -6.40 -4.44
CA LYS A 49 -14.97 -7.54 -3.88
C LYS A 49 -14.16 -8.29 -2.84
N GLY A 50 -14.60 -8.21 -1.57
CA GLY A 50 -14.09 -9.00 -0.46
C GLY A 50 -12.58 -8.87 -0.19
N GLY A 51 -12.15 -9.41 0.94
CA GLY A 51 -10.71 -9.51 1.24
C GLY A 51 -10.48 -10.10 2.61
N LYS A 52 -9.43 -10.92 2.71
CA LYS A 52 -8.99 -11.50 3.97
C LYS A 52 -7.76 -10.76 4.44
N LEU A 53 -7.87 -10.14 5.61
CA LEU A 53 -6.72 -9.64 6.35
C LEU A 53 -5.93 -10.83 6.89
N ILE A 54 -4.65 -10.91 6.56
CA ILE A 54 -3.73 -11.95 7.04
C ILE A 54 -2.56 -11.23 7.69
N GLN A 55 -2.34 -11.46 8.98
CA GLN A 55 -1.14 -11.01 9.67
C GLN A 55 -0.12 -12.16 9.68
N ASP A 56 1.08 -11.92 9.18
CA ASP A 56 2.16 -12.91 9.19
C ASP A 56 3.34 -12.41 10.04
N ALA A 57 3.44 -12.95 11.25
CA ALA A 57 4.54 -12.64 12.16
C ALA A 57 5.87 -13.25 11.71
N SER A 58 5.85 -14.36 10.95
CA SER A 58 7.07 -15.04 10.50
C SER A 58 7.81 -14.25 9.43
N ASN A 59 7.08 -13.46 8.64
CA ASN A 59 7.61 -12.55 7.63
C ASN A 59 7.41 -11.06 8.01
N ALA A 60 7.40 -10.75 9.30
CA ALA A 60 7.29 -9.37 9.76
C ALA A 60 8.46 -8.52 9.26
N ARG A 61 8.18 -7.29 8.79
CA ARG A 61 9.22 -6.32 8.44
C ARG A 61 9.90 -5.79 9.71
N CYS A 62 11.14 -5.33 9.59
CA CYS A 62 11.97 -4.87 10.71
C CYS A 62 11.37 -3.75 11.59
N SER A 63 10.33 -3.04 11.14
CA SER A 63 9.72 -1.92 11.88
C SER A 63 8.19 -2.00 12.06
N GLY A 64 7.57 -3.17 11.82
CA GLY A 64 6.13 -3.37 12.01
C GLY A 64 5.61 -4.78 11.67
N ALA A 65 4.30 -4.98 11.82
CA ALA A 65 3.65 -6.21 11.36
C ALA A 65 3.45 -6.15 9.84
N THR A 66 3.77 -7.25 9.15
CA THR A 66 3.34 -7.42 7.76
C THR A 66 1.88 -7.82 7.78
N ILE A 67 1.02 -6.82 7.53
CA ILE A 67 -0.40 -7.03 7.30
C ILE A 67 -0.55 -7.27 5.80
N TRP A 68 -1.12 -8.39 5.42
CA TRP A 68 -1.48 -8.73 4.05
C TRP A 68 -3.00 -8.60 3.92
N ILE A 69 -3.47 -8.18 2.75
CA ILE A 69 -4.88 -8.34 2.39
C ILE A 69 -4.90 -9.19 1.15
N GLU A 70 -5.20 -10.48 1.33
CA GLU A 70 -5.37 -11.42 0.23
C GLU A 70 -6.84 -11.49 -0.14
N ALA A 71 -7.14 -11.18 -1.39
CA ALA A 71 -8.51 -11.04 -1.86
C ALA A 71 -8.61 -11.59 -3.28
N GLU A 72 -9.70 -12.30 -3.58
CA GLU A 72 -10.07 -12.63 -4.94
C GLU A 72 -11.05 -11.57 -5.46
N PHE A 73 -10.54 -10.66 -6.28
CA PHE A 73 -11.31 -9.57 -6.87
C PHE A 73 -11.15 -9.54 -8.41
N GLU A 74 -12.15 -8.97 -9.08
CA GLU A 74 -12.19 -8.79 -10.53
C GLU A 74 -11.27 -7.65 -10.99
N SER A 75 -11.13 -6.61 -10.18
CA SER A 75 -10.27 -5.45 -10.48
C SER A 75 -9.72 -4.79 -9.21
N LEU A 76 -8.48 -4.31 -9.26
CA LEU A 76 -7.90 -3.47 -8.23
C LEU A 76 -8.03 -2.00 -8.63
N LEU A 77 -8.53 -1.14 -7.73
CA LEU A 77 -8.54 0.32 -7.93
C LEU A 77 -7.42 0.96 -7.10
N ILE A 78 -6.58 1.77 -7.76
CA ILE A 78 -5.46 2.48 -7.14
C ILE A 78 -5.66 3.98 -7.42
N ASN A 79 -5.86 4.77 -6.37
CA ASN A 79 -6.22 6.19 -6.47
C ASN A 79 -7.40 6.44 -7.46
N GLY A 80 -8.41 5.57 -7.43
CA GLY A 80 -9.61 5.66 -8.30
C GLY A 80 -9.45 5.12 -9.73
N LEU A 81 -8.25 4.68 -10.13
CA LEU A 81 -7.98 4.13 -11.45
C LEU A 81 -7.89 2.60 -11.41
N LYS A 82 -8.46 1.92 -12.41
CA LYS A 82 -8.31 0.47 -12.57
C LYS A 82 -6.86 0.13 -12.87
N ALA A 83 -6.25 -0.70 -12.02
CA ALA A 83 -4.89 -1.14 -12.19
C ALA A 83 -4.75 -1.97 -13.47
N ASP A 84 -3.82 -1.55 -14.33
CA ASP A 84 -3.42 -2.26 -15.54
C ASP A 84 -1.91 -2.45 -15.56
N ARG A 85 -1.38 -3.07 -16.62
CA ARG A 85 0.05 -3.38 -16.72
C ARG A 85 0.93 -2.13 -16.78
N ALA A 86 0.45 -1.05 -17.37
CA ALA A 86 1.22 0.19 -17.55
C ALA A 86 1.47 0.93 -16.22
N MET A 87 0.67 0.68 -15.18
CA MET A 87 0.93 1.21 -13.84
C MET A 87 2.13 0.56 -13.11
N PHE A 88 2.66 -0.56 -13.61
CA PHE A 88 3.73 -1.32 -12.96
C PHE A 88 5.04 -1.34 -13.74
N ASP A 89 5.06 -0.83 -14.97
CA ASP A 89 6.25 -0.63 -15.80
C ASP A 89 6.95 0.70 -15.43
#